data_AF-A0A7D7V3R1-F1
#
_entry.id   AF-A0A7D7V3R1-F1
#
_cell.length_a   1.000
_cell.length_b   1.000
_cell.length_c   1.000
_cell.angle_alpha   90.00
_cell.angle_beta   90.00
_cell.angle_gamma   90.00
#
_symmetry.space_group_name_H-M   'P 1'
#
loop_
_entity.id
_entity.type
_entity.pdbx_description
1 polymer ?
#
loop_
_entity_poly.entity_id
_entity_poly.type
_entity_poly.pdbx_seq_one_letter_code
_entity_poly.pdbx_strand_id
1 'polypeptide(L)'
;MPKAGFKSITVSETVYDKFHEVYQNSKDDLTMKGVNSFAGYVTYMLEEMMQKDKTFAIYAPKIEKISIDDDRVILKDNIKNRIAEVAIQKGELFCQLCDEKDCVHVGFVFSLPDVYEVLNSKGIKNPR
;
A
#
# COMPACT_ATOMS: atom_id res chain seq x y z
N MET A 1 -36.04 4.17 -11.73
CA MET A 1 -34.76 4.88 -12.03
C MET A 1 -34.37 5.74 -10.83
N PRO A 2 -33.08 5.87 -10.50
CA PRO A 2 -32.64 6.73 -9.40
C PRO A 2 -32.97 8.21 -9.69
N LYS A 3 -33.11 9.01 -8.62
CA LYS A 3 -33.33 10.46 -8.72
C LYS A 3 -32.15 11.14 -9.42
N ALA A 4 -32.36 12.33 -9.97
CA ALA A 4 -31.28 13.13 -10.55
C ALA A 4 -30.15 13.33 -9.52
N GLY A 5 -28.90 13.14 -9.95
CA GLY A 5 -27.72 13.15 -9.08
C GLY A 5 -27.33 11.79 -8.49
N PHE A 6 -28.18 10.76 -8.60
CA PHE A 6 -27.90 9.42 -8.08
C PHE A 6 -27.67 8.41 -9.21
N LYS A 7 -26.83 7.41 -8.95
CA LYS A 7 -26.51 6.32 -9.86
C LYS A 7 -26.77 4.97 -9.17
N SER A 8 -27.01 3.94 -9.98
CA SER A 8 -27.22 2.57 -9.49
C SER A 8 -26.05 1.69 -9.90
N ILE A 9 -25.65 0.78 -9.02
CA ILE A 9 -24.62 -0.24 -9.27
C ILE A 9 -25.29 -1.60 -9.04
N THR A 10 -24.98 -2.57 -9.88
CA THR A 10 -25.47 -3.95 -9.74
C THR A 10 -24.34 -4.83 -9.24
N VAL A 11 -24.63 -5.65 -8.24
CA VAL A 11 -23.74 -6.67 -7.67
C VAL A 11 -24.48 -8.00 -7.60
N SER A 12 -23.76 -9.12 -7.48
CA SER A 12 -24.42 -10.40 -7.23
C SER A 12 -25.06 -10.42 -5.83
N GLU A 13 -26.10 -11.23 -5.66
CA GLU A 13 -26.75 -11.44 -4.37
C GLU A 13 -25.75 -11.90 -3.30
N THR A 14 -24.88 -12.84 -3.65
CA THR A 14 -23.80 -13.33 -2.76
C THR A 14 -22.85 -12.23 -2.28
N VAL A 15 -22.62 -11.20 -3.10
CA VAL A 15 -21.80 -10.06 -2.71
C VAL A 15 -22.63 -9.14 -1.81
N TYR A 16 -23.86 -8.83 -2.20
CA TYR A 16 -24.78 -8.04 -1.38
C TYR A 16 -24.89 -8.59 0.05
N ASP A 17 -25.14 -9.88 0.20
CA ASP A 17 -25.34 -10.53 1.49
C ASP A 17 -24.12 -10.40 2.40
N LYS A 18 -22.91 -10.59 1.86
CA LYS A 18 -21.66 -10.41 2.62
C LYS A 18 -21.51 -8.98 3.14
N PHE A 19 -21.72 -7.99 2.27
CA PHE A 19 -21.63 -6.59 2.68
C PHE A 19 -22.73 -6.23 3.68
N HIS A 20 -23.94 -6.76 3.50
CA HIS A 20 -25.07 -6.50 4.36
C HIS A 20 -24.89 -7.14 5.75
N GLU A 21 -24.34 -8.35 5.83
CA GLU A 21 -23.99 -8.99 7.10
C GLU A 21 -22.98 -8.15 7.90
N VAL A 22 -21.91 -7.69 7.26
CA VAL A 22 -20.92 -6.81 7.90
C VAL A 22 -21.55 -5.51 8.37
N TYR A 23 -22.44 -4.91 7.57
CA TYR A 23 -23.19 -3.71 7.96
C TYR A 23 -24.04 -3.94 9.22
N GLN A 24 -24.79 -5.04 9.29
CA GLN A 24 -25.62 -5.34 10.45
C GLN A 24 -24.78 -5.55 11.72
N ASN A 25 -23.64 -6.26 11.59
CA ASN A 25 -22.75 -6.53 12.71
C ASN A 25 -21.99 -5.30 13.23
N SER A 26 -21.93 -4.21 12.44
CA SER A 26 -21.20 -2.98 12.78
C SER A 26 -22.11 -1.75 12.90
N LYS A 27 -23.42 -1.96 12.96
CA LYS A 27 -24.42 -0.90 12.81
C LYS A 27 -24.32 0.21 13.86
N ASP A 28 -24.06 -0.15 15.12
CA ASP A 28 -23.95 0.82 16.21
C ASP A 28 -22.74 1.75 16.03
N ASP A 29 -21.58 1.17 15.70
CA ASP A 29 -20.34 1.88 15.38
C ASP A 29 -20.50 2.81 14.16
N LEU A 30 -21.20 2.34 13.13
CA LEU A 30 -21.48 3.12 11.92
C LEU A 30 -22.44 4.28 12.20
N THR A 31 -23.43 4.08 13.07
CA THR A 31 -24.37 5.12 13.48
C THR A 31 -23.63 6.27 14.19
N MET A 32 -22.66 5.96 15.05
CA MET A 32 -21.79 6.97 15.69
C MET A 32 -20.98 7.78 14.67
N LYS A 33 -20.69 7.21 13.50
CA LYS A 33 -20.02 7.88 12.37
C LYS A 33 -20.99 8.58 11.40
N GLY A 34 -22.28 8.64 11.73
CA GLY A 34 -23.31 9.26 10.89
C GLY A 34 -23.82 8.39 9.73
N VAL A 35 -23.42 7.11 9.70
CA VAL A 35 -23.79 6.16 8.65
C VAL A 35 -25.04 5.37 9.05
N ASN A 36 -26.20 5.83 8.59
CA ASN A 36 -27.51 5.35 9.06
C ASN A 36 -28.25 4.40 8.11
N SER A 37 -27.65 4.03 6.98
CA SER A 37 -28.27 3.14 6.00
C SER A 37 -27.24 2.25 5.32
N PHE A 38 -27.68 1.13 4.74
CA PHE A 38 -26.81 0.25 3.97
C PHE A 38 -26.17 0.97 2.77
N ALA A 39 -26.93 1.78 2.04
CA ALA A 39 -26.40 2.61 0.95
C ALA A 39 -25.34 3.62 1.45
N GLY A 40 -25.58 4.20 2.63
CA GLY A 40 -24.60 5.05 3.32
C GLY A 40 -23.34 4.30 3.70
N TYR A 41 -23.46 3.06 4.17
CA TYR A 41 -22.32 2.20 4.50
C TYR A 41 -21.47 1.87 3.29
N VAL A 42 -22.10 1.47 2.17
CA VAL A 42 -21.37 1.22 0.92
C VAL A 42 -20.68 2.50 0.42
N THR A 43 -21.35 3.65 0.51
CA THR A 43 -20.75 4.94 0.14
C THR A 43 -19.54 5.27 1.02
N TYR A 44 -19.67 5.14 2.34
CA TYR A 44 -18.58 5.34 3.30
C TYR A 44 -17.39 4.44 3.01
N MET A 45 -17.61 3.16 2.76
CA MET A 45 -16.55 2.20 2.43
C MET A 45 -15.80 2.58 1.14
N LEU A 46 -16.53 3.00 0.10
CA LEU A 46 -15.92 3.45 -1.16
C LEU A 46 -15.09 4.71 -0.95
N GLU A 47 -15.62 5.70 -0.22
CA GLU A 47 -14.90 6.94 0.08
C GLU A 47 -13.66 6.70 0.95
N GLU A 48 -13.77 5.85 1.98
CA GLU A 48 -12.66 5.49 2.85
C GLU A 48 -11.56 4.76 2.06
N MET A 49 -11.93 3.83 1.18
CA MET A 49 -10.99 3.16 0.29
C MET A 49 -10.32 4.15 -0.66
N MET A 50 -11.07 5.08 -1.26
CA MET A 50 -10.48 6.12 -2.12
C MET A 50 -9.55 7.06 -1.35
N GLN A 51 -9.84 7.38 -0.09
CA GLN A 51 -8.95 8.18 0.75
C GLN A 51 -7.69 7.41 1.11
N LYS A 52 -7.81 6.14 1.48
CA LYS A 52 -6.67 5.25 1.68
C LYS A 52 -5.84 5.17 0.40
N ASP A 53 -6.45 4.95 -0.76
CA ASP A 53 -5.76 4.90 -2.06
C ASP A 53 -5.11 6.22 -2.44
N LYS A 54 -5.72 7.38 -2.16
CA LYS A 54 -5.07 8.69 -2.36
C LYS A 54 -3.91 8.88 -1.41
N THR A 55 -4.06 8.48 -0.16
CA THR A 55 -2.99 8.51 0.85
C THR A 55 -1.85 7.59 0.40
N PHE A 56 -2.14 6.37 -0.03
CA PHE A 56 -1.17 5.49 -0.67
C PHE A 56 -0.63 6.09 -1.98
N ALA A 57 -1.40 6.75 -2.84
CA ALA A 57 -0.82 7.33 -4.05
C ALA A 57 0.10 8.53 -3.78
N ILE A 58 -0.14 9.26 -2.68
CA ILE A 58 0.66 10.39 -2.21
C ILE A 58 1.91 9.90 -1.45
N TYR A 59 1.76 8.87 -0.61
CA TYR A 59 2.79 8.42 0.33
C TYR A 59 3.40 7.05 0.01
N ALA A 60 2.74 6.20 -0.78
CA ALA A 60 3.37 5.02 -1.32
C ALA A 60 4.55 5.52 -2.14
N PRO A 61 5.76 5.06 -1.80
CA PRO A 61 6.90 5.38 -2.61
C PRO A 61 6.56 4.92 -4.01
N LYS A 62 6.57 5.82 -5.00
CA LYS A 62 6.46 5.44 -6.42
C LYS A 62 7.77 4.79 -6.86
N ILE A 63 8.28 3.89 -6.04
CA ILE A 63 9.52 3.18 -6.16
C ILE A 63 9.16 1.80 -6.71
N GLU A 64 9.68 1.47 -7.87
CA GLU A 64 9.47 0.16 -8.49
C GLU A 64 10.78 -0.63 -8.44
N LYS A 65 10.71 -1.91 -8.08
CA LYS A 65 11.84 -2.82 -8.23
C LYS A 65 12.08 -3.09 -9.72
N ILE A 66 13.27 -2.80 -10.23
CA ILE A 66 13.69 -3.15 -11.59
C ILE A 66 14.37 -4.52 -11.60
N SER A 67 15.40 -4.68 -10.78
CA SER A 67 16.19 -5.92 -10.72
C SER A 67 16.80 -6.12 -9.33
N ILE A 68 17.19 -7.36 -9.06
CA ILE A 68 17.98 -7.76 -7.89
C ILE A 68 19.20 -8.49 -8.45
N ASP A 69 20.39 -8.06 -8.04
CA ASP A 69 21.64 -8.77 -8.27
C ASP A 69 22.22 -9.23 -6.91
N ASP A 70 23.32 -9.97 -6.92
CA ASP A 70 23.90 -10.60 -5.71
C ASP A 70 24.21 -9.60 -4.58
N ASP A 71 24.56 -8.36 -4.91
CA ASP A 71 25.01 -7.35 -3.95
C ASP A 71 24.23 -6.03 -4.00
N ARG A 72 23.22 -5.91 -4.86
CA ARG A 72 22.49 -4.66 -5.06
C ARG A 72 21.06 -4.90 -5.51
N VAL A 73 20.19 -3.94 -5.20
CA VAL A 73 18.81 -3.87 -5.69
C VAL A 73 18.65 -2.57 -6.49
N ILE A 74 18.20 -2.70 -7.73
CA ILE A 74 17.96 -1.57 -8.63
C ILE A 74 16.49 -1.17 -8.56
N LEU A 75 16.26 0.09 -8.24
CA LEU A 75 14.94 0.67 -8.06
C LEU A 75 14.73 1.83 -9.02
N LYS A 76 13.50 1.98 -9.52
CA LYS A 76 13.05 3.18 -10.22
C LYS A 76 12.33 4.09 -9.25
N ASP A 77 12.91 5.23 -8.93
CA ASP A 77 12.24 6.27 -8.15
C ASP A 77 11.47 7.19 -9.10
N ASN A 78 10.16 6.97 -9.25
CA ASN A 78 9.30 7.82 -10.07
C ASN A 78 8.97 9.17 -9.39
N ILE A 79 9.35 9.39 -8.11
CA ILE A 79 9.21 10.69 -7.45
C ILE A 79 10.37 11.60 -7.88
N LYS A 80 11.60 11.11 -7.78
CA LYS A 80 12.82 11.83 -8.22
C LYS A 80 13.09 11.70 -9.72
N ASN A 81 12.36 10.83 -10.42
CA ASN A 81 12.59 10.44 -11.82
C ASN A 81 14.05 10.00 -12.05
N ARG A 82 14.53 9.09 -11.18
CA ARG A 82 15.92 8.60 -11.13
C ARG A 82 15.95 7.09 -10.88
N ILE A 83 17.08 6.48 -11.19
CA ILE A 83 17.40 5.11 -10.75
C ILE A 83 18.09 5.23 -9.39
N ALA A 84 17.62 4.47 -8.41
CA ALA A 84 18.27 4.28 -7.12
C ALA A 84 18.88 2.89 -7.07
N GLU A 85 20.16 2.82 -6.75
CA GLU A 85 20.86 1.57 -6.47
C GLU A 85 21.03 1.43 -4.95
N VAL A 86 20.50 0.37 -4.38
CA VAL A 86 20.69 0.04 -2.96
C VAL A 86 21.66 -1.13 -2.90
N ALA A 87 22.89 -0.86 -2.49
CA ALA A 87 23.97 -1.84 -2.42
C ALA A 87 24.16 -2.37 -1.01
N ILE A 88 24.67 -3.58 -0.90
CA ILE A 88 25.10 -4.19 0.36
C ILE A 88 26.55 -3.77 0.62
N GLN A 89 26.76 -2.88 1.58
CA GLN A 89 28.08 -2.38 1.96
C GLN A 89 28.35 -2.69 3.43
N LYS A 90 29.48 -3.36 3.71
CA LYS A 90 29.92 -3.68 5.09
C LYS A 90 28.84 -4.38 5.95
N GLY A 91 27.96 -5.16 5.31
CA GLY A 91 26.87 -5.87 6.00
C GLY A 91 25.60 -5.04 6.25
N GLU A 92 25.49 -3.84 5.69
CA GLU A 92 24.29 -3.00 5.75
C GLU A 92 23.81 -2.63 4.34
N LEU A 93 22.53 -2.28 4.18
CA LEU A 93 22.01 -1.70 2.95
C LEU A 93 22.34 -0.20 2.90
N PHE A 94 22.83 0.26 1.75
CA PHE A 94 23.21 1.64 1.52
C PHE A 94 22.70 2.13 0.16
N CYS A 95 21.95 3.23 0.15
CA CYS A 95 21.42 3.81 -1.08
C CYS A 95 22.46 4.72 -1.74
N GLN A 96 22.92 4.37 -2.94
CA GLN A 96 23.87 5.17 -3.73
C GLN A 96 23.25 6.50 -4.22
N LEU A 97 21.92 6.59 -4.32
CA LEU A 97 21.24 7.80 -4.78
C LEU A 97 21.10 8.85 -3.66
N CYS A 98 20.84 8.40 -2.43
CA CYS A 98 20.65 9.28 -1.27
C CYS A 98 21.92 9.44 -0.42
N ASP A 99 22.95 8.62 -0.69
CA ASP A 99 24.22 8.58 0.06
C ASP A 99 24.01 8.34 1.57
N GLU A 100 22.97 7.57 1.92
CA GLU A 100 22.58 7.30 3.29
C GLU A 100 21.99 5.89 3.44
N LYS A 101 22.05 5.38 4.67
CA LYS A 101 21.53 4.05 5.04
C LYS A 101 20.08 4.07 5.55
N ASP A 102 19.56 5.25 5.86
CA ASP A 102 18.20 5.44 6.34
C ASP A 102 17.44 6.36 5.39
N CYS A 103 16.88 5.77 4.35
CA CYS A 103 16.04 6.48 3.39
C CYS A 103 14.90 5.61 2.89
N VAL A 104 13.96 6.24 2.20
CA VAL A 104 12.79 5.56 1.61
C VAL A 104 13.17 4.41 0.67
N HIS A 105 14.29 4.49 -0.05
CA HIS A 105 14.76 3.41 -0.93
C HIS A 105 15.23 2.19 -0.14
N VAL A 106 15.97 2.39 0.96
CA VAL A 106 16.41 1.31 1.84
C VAL A 106 15.20 0.67 2.53
N GLY A 107 14.28 1.49 3.05
CA GLY A 107 13.04 1.01 3.66
C GLY A 107 12.18 0.20 2.69
N PHE A 108 12.06 0.66 1.43
CA PHE A 108 11.36 -0.08 0.39
C PHE A 108 12.02 -1.43 0.10
N VAL A 109 13.35 -1.49 0.04
CA VAL A 109 14.09 -2.75 -0.19
C VAL A 109 13.84 -3.76 0.93
N PHE A 110 13.78 -3.33 2.19
CA PHE A 110 13.39 -4.20 3.31
C PHE A 110 11.94 -4.69 3.23
N SER A 111 11.07 -4.03 2.47
CA SER A 111 9.69 -4.49 2.26
C SER A 111 9.55 -5.57 1.17
N LEU A 112 10.58 -5.79 0.35
CA LEU A 112 10.53 -6.73 -0.77
C LEU A 112 10.81 -8.17 -0.31
N PRO A 113 9.86 -9.12 -0.47
CA PRO A 113 10.04 -10.52 -0.07
C PRO A 113 11.27 -11.17 -0.72
N ASP A 114 11.45 -10.96 -2.02
CA ASP A 114 12.53 -11.56 -2.82
C ASP A 114 13.94 -11.14 -2.35
N VAL A 115 14.05 -10.01 -1.66
CA VAL A 115 15.34 -9.50 -1.17
C VAL A 115 15.78 -10.25 0.11
N TYR A 116 14.85 -10.86 0.85
CA TYR A 116 15.19 -11.59 2.08
C TYR A 116 16.09 -12.79 1.84
N GLU A 117 16.00 -13.45 0.68
CA GLU A 117 16.90 -14.56 0.34
C GLU A 117 18.36 -14.08 0.27
N VAL A 118 18.59 -12.94 -0.41
CA VAL A 118 19.90 -12.31 -0.53
C VAL A 118 20.39 -11.80 0.83
N LEU A 119 19.54 -11.10 1.59
CA LEU A 119 19.93 -10.56 2.90
C LEU A 119 20.23 -11.65 3.92
N ASN A 120 19.43 -12.72 3.97
CA ASN A 120 19.64 -13.84 4.88
C ASN A 120 20.95 -14.58 4.57
N SER A 121 21.28 -14.76 3.29
CA SER A 121 22.55 -15.37 2.88
C SER A 121 23.78 -14.57 3.36
N LYS A 122 23.62 -13.27 3.57
CA LYS A 122 24.67 -12.34 4.03
C LYS A 122 24.55 -11.96 5.51
N GLY A 123 23.61 -12.55 6.25
CA GLY A 123 23.41 -12.30 7.69
C GLY A 123 22.82 -10.92 8.02
N ILE A 124 22.20 -10.24 7.07
CA ILE A 124 21.68 -8.88 7.22
C ILE A 124 20.21 -8.94 7.69
N LYS A 125 19.88 -8.16 8.71
CA LYS A 125 18.52 -8.09 9.28
C LYS A 125 17.97 -6.67 9.21
N ASN A 126 16.65 -6.56 9.05
CA ASN A 126 15.96 -5.28 9.10
C ASN A 126 16.05 -4.70 10.52
N PRO A 127 16.63 -3.49 10.73
CA PRO A 127 16.55 -2.80 12.01
C PRO A 127 15.09 -2.45 12.28
N ARG A 128 14.52 -3.02 13.35
CA ARG A 128 13.15 -2.74 13.78
C ARG A 128 12.99 -1.31 14.27
#